data_AF-A0A8U0V7X7-F1
#
_entry.id   AF-A0A8U0V7X7-F1
#
_cell.length_a   1.000
_cell.length_b   1.000
_cell.length_c   1.000
_cell.angle_alpha   90.00
_cell.angle_beta   90.00
_cell.angle_gamma   90.00
#
_symmetry.space_group_name_H-M   'P 1'
#
loop_
_entity.id
_entity.type
_entity.pdbx_description
1 polymer ?
#
loop_
_entity_poly.entity_id
_entity_poly.type
_entity_poly.pdbx_seq_one_letter_code
_entity_poly.pdbx_strand_id
1 'polypeptide(L)'
;LKDTKSADQKTTLLHFLVKVCEEKYPDILNFVDDLEHLDKASKVSVETLEKNLKQMGRQLQQLEKDLETFPPPEDLHDKFVTKMSSFVITAKEQYEKLLKLHEKMEKLYQSLMGYYAIDVKKMSVEDFFNDLNNFRTTFM
;
A
#
# COMPACT_ATOMS: atom_id res chain seq x y z
N LEU A 1 16.42 -20.32 -0.28
CA LEU A 1 17.49 -20.17 -1.31
C LEU A 1 18.85 -19.90 -0.69
N LYS A 2 18.97 -18.92 0.21
CA LYS A 2 20.23 -18.64 0.92
C LYS A 2 20.69 -19.78 1.84
N ASP A 3 19.77 -20.56 2.41
CA ASP A 3 20.11 -21.61 3.37
C ASP A 3 20.50 -22.96 2.73
N THR A 4 20.18 -23.14 1.45
CA THR A 4 20.54 -24.35 0.70
C THR A 4 21.96 -24.21 0.17
N LYS A 5 22.89 -25.00 0.70
CA LYS A 5 24.32 -24.92 0.36
C LYS A 5 24.75 -26.04 -0.60
N SER A 6 25.80 -25.77 -1.36
CA SER A 6 26.54 -26.78 -2.13
C SER A 6 27.14 -27.86 -1.21
N ALA A 7 27.53 -28.99 -1.79
CA ALA A 7 28.14 -30.10 -1.06
C ALA A 7 29.41 -29.70 -0.27
N ASP A 8 30.16 -28.72 -0.79
CA ASP A 8 31.36 -28.16 -0.14
C ASP A 8 31.05 -27.00 0.83
N GLN A 9 29.76 -26.66 1.00
CA GLN A 9 29.25 -25.57 1.83
C GLN A 9 29.78 -24.16 1.53
N LYS A 10 30.46 -23.96 0.39
CA LYS A 10 31.06 -22.66 0.04
C LYS A 10 30.10 -21.71 -0.65
N THR A 11 29.09 -22.23 -1.35
CA THR A 11 28.18 -21.44 -2.16
C THR A 11 26.74 -21.83 -1.83
N THR A 12 25.82 -20.86 -1.88
CA THR A 12 24.39 -21.13 -1.69
C THR A 12 23.69 -21.22 -3.02
N LEU A 13 22.50 -21.83 -3.04
CA LEU A 13 21.67 -21.89 -4.25
C LEU A 13 21.31 -20.49 -4.76
N LEU A 14 21.20 -19.50 -3.87
CA LEU A 14 20.99 -18.10 -4.25
C LEU A 14 22.19 -17.54 -5.03
N HIS A 15 23.42 -17.71 -4.53
CA HIS A 15 24.63 -17.26 -5.25
C HIS A 15 24.77 -17.94 -6.61
N PHE A 16 24.43 -19.24 -6.70
CA PHE A 16 24.40 -19.94 -7.98
C PHE A 16 23.38 -19.33 -8.95
N LEU A 17 22.19 -18.98 -8.46
CA LEU A 17 21.13 -18.39 -9.27
C LEU A 17 21.54 -17.00 -9.77
N VAL A 18 22.09 -16.14 -8.91
CA VAL A 18 22.65 -14.83 -9.29
C VAL A 18 23.68 -14.99 -10.41
N LYS A 19 24.65 -15.89 -10.24
CA LYS A 19 25.67 -16.17 -11.26
C LYS A 19 25.07 -16.59 -12.61
N VAL A 20 24.07 -17.47 -12.60
CA VAL A 20 23.38 -17.90 -13.83
C VAL A 20 22.65 -16.73 -14.50
N CYS A 21 22.03 -15.84 -13.71
CA CYS A 21 21.39 -14.64 -14.23
C CYS A 21 22.40 -13.71 -14.89
N GLU A 22 23.54 -13.44 -14.24
CA GLU A 22 24.61 -12.60 -14.81
C GLU A 22 25.19 -13.18 -16.11
N GLU A 23 25.44 -14.48 -16.16
CA GLU A 23 26.08 -15.12 -17.31
C GLU A 23 25.12 -15.35 -18.50
N LYS A 24 23.85 -15.65 -18.23
CA LYS A 24 22.91 -16.12 -19.26
C LYS A 24 21.69 -15.23 -19.48
N TYR A 25 21.31 -14.43 -18.50
CA TYR A 25 20.09 -13.63 -18.52
C TYR A 25 20.31 -12.22 -17.92
N PRO A 26 21.31 -11.45 -18.40
CA PRO A 26 21.67 -10.17 -17.78
C PRO A 26 20.49 -9.17 -17.76
N ASP A 27 19.58 -9.28 -18.72
CA ASP A 27 18.39 -8.42 -18.82
C ASP A 27 17.49 -8.48 -17.59
N ILE A 28 17.45 -9.62 -16.89
CA ILE A 28 16.56 -9.80 -15.75
C ILE A 28 17.10 -9.14 -14.48
N LEU A 29 18.39 -8.80 -14.41
CA LEU A 29 19.00 -8.21 -13.20
C LEU A 29 18.36 -6.87 -12.80
N ASN A 30 17.75 -6.17 -13.76
CA ASN A 30 17.06 -4.89 -13.54
C ASN A 30 15.76 -5.04 -12.73
N PHE A 31 15.28 -6.27 -12.47
CA PHE A 31 14.08 -6.49 -11.67
C PHE A 31 14.18 -5.89 -10.26
N VAL A 32 15.39 -5.71 -9.74
CA VAL A 32 15.64 -5.07 -8.45
C VAL A 32 15.15 -3.62 -8.49
N ASP A 33 15.31 -2.91 -9.60
CA ASP A 33 14.84 -1.53 -9.74
C ASP A 33 13.32 -1.48 -9.94
N ASP A 34 12.76 -2.41 -10.72
CA ASP A 34 11.31 -2.52 -10.95
C ASP A 34 10.53 -2.76 -9.63
N LEU A 35 11.19 -3.31 -8.62
CA LEU A 35 10.63 -3.65 -7.32
C LEU A 35 11.02 -2.66 -6.20
N GLU A 36 11.46 -1.44 -6.52
CA GLU A 36 11.88 -0.43 -5.54
C GLU A 36 10.81 -0.08 -4.48
N HIS A 37 9.52 -0.22 -4.83
CA HIS A 37 8.41 0.12 -3.94
C HIS A 37 8.17 -0.92 -2.84
N LEU A 38 8.80 -2.10 -2.92
CA LEU A 38 8.62 -3.18 -1.94
C LEU A 38 8.97 -2.75 -0.51
N ASP A 39 10.06 -1.98 -0.32
CA ASP A 39 10.46 -1.50 1.01
C ASP A 39 9.41 -0.60 1.66
N LYS A 40 8.71 0.20 0.86
CA LYS A 40 7.60 1.03 1.34
C LYS A 40 6.37 0.17 1.60
N ALA A 41 6.03 -0.71 0.65
CA ALA A 41 4.85 -1.56 0.74
C ALA A 41 4.89 -2.52 1.94
N SER A 42 6.06 -3.06 2.29
CA SER A 42 6.23 -3.96 3.44
C SER A 42 6.03 -3.30 4.81
N LYS A 43 6.00 -1.96 4.86
CA LYS A 43 5.81 -1.17 6.09
C LYS A 43 4.39 -0.61 6.22
N VAL A 44 3.51 -0.87 5.26
CA VAL A 44 2.17 -0.30 5.21
C VAL A 44 1.19 -1.21 5.93
N SER A 45 0.60 -0.72 7.03
CA SER A 45 -0.49 -1.43 7.70
C SER A 45 -1.81 -1.29 6.94
N VAL A 46 -2.33 -2.38 6.38
CA VAL A 46 -3.62 -2.37 5.65
C VAL A 46 -4.78 -2.05 6.59
N GLU A 47 -4.76 -2.61 7.81
CA GLU A 47 -5.76 -2.34 8.84
C GLU A 47 -5.79 -0.85 9.22
N THR A 48 -4.62 -0.23 9.41
CA THR A 48 -4.53 1.19 9.74
C THR A 48 -5.07 2.07 8.62
N LEU A 49 -4.78 1.71 7.36
CA LEU A 49 -5.30 2.39 6.17
C LEU A 49 -6.83 2.37 6.14
N GLU A 50 -7.44 1.19 6.31
CA GLU A 50 -8.89 1.05 6.36
C GLU A 50 -9.51 1.89 7.49
N LYS A 51 -8.90 1.84 8.68
CA LYS A 51 -9.40 2.56 9.86
C LYS A 51 -9.37 4.07 9.64
N ASN A 52 -8.28 4.57 9.03
CA ASN A 52 -8.12 5.99 8.71
C ASN A 52 -9.15 6.45 7.65
N LEU A 53 -9.40 5.64 6.61
CA LEU A 53 -10.43 5.95 5.60
C LEU A 53 -11.82 5.99 6.24
N LYS A 54 -12.19 4.98 7.03
CA LYS A 54 -13.47 4.96 7.76
C LYS A 54 -13.62 6.15 8.71
N GLN A 55 -12.54 6.57 9.37
CA GLN A 55 -12.54 7.75 10.23
C GLN A 55 -12.77 9.03 9.41
N MET A 56 -12.06 9.21 8.29
CA MET A 56 -12.21 10.36 7.42
C MET A 56 -13.65 10.49 6.91
N GLY A 57 -14.25 9.39 6.46
CA GLY A 57 -15.66 9.38 6.03
C GLY A 57 -16.63 9.83 7.14
N ARG A 58 -16.45 9.33 8.37
CA ARG A 58 -17.27 9.75 9.52
C ARG A 58 -17.10 11.22 9.87
N GLN A 59 -15.86 11.73 9.83
CA GLN A 59 -15.57 13.15 10.11
C GLN A 59 -16.22 14.07 9.08
N LEU A 60 -16.21 13.68 7.79
CA LEU A 60 -16.90 14.44 6.74
C LEU A 60 -18.42 14.43 6.93
N GLN A 61 -19.01 13.29 7.26
CA GLN A 61 -20.44 13.20 7.56
C GLN A 61 -20.86 14.05 8.76
N GLN A 62 -20.04 14.04 9.83
CA GLN A 62 -20.31 14.88 10.99
C GLN A 62 -20.24 16.36 10.62
N LEU A 63 -19.22 16.77 9.87
CA LEU A 63 -19.07 18.16 9.42
C LEU A 63 -20.26 18.61 8.55
N GLU A 64 -20.79 17.75 7.68
CA GLU A 64 -22.00 18.05 6.92
C GLU A 64 -23.21 18.30 7.80
N LYS A 65 -23.45 17.41 8.76
CA LYS A 65 -24.54 17.56 9.72
C LYS A 65 -24.40 18.82 10.55
N ASP A 66 -23.17 19.17 10.93
CA ASP A 66 -22.88 20.39 11.68
C ASP A 66 -23.18 21.63 10.82
N LEU A 67 -22.92 21.59 9.51
CA LEU A 67 -23.25 22.68 8.58
C LEU A 67 -24.76 22.80 8.32
N GLU A 68 -25.49 21.68 8.28
CA GLU A 68 -26.95 21.67 8.14
C GLU A 68 -27.67 22.23 9.36
N THR A 69 -27.11 22.00 10.55
CA THR A 69 -27.69 22.44 11.83
C THR A 69 -27.11 23.75 12.33
N PHE A 70 -26.13 24.34 11.63
CA PHE A 70 -25.47 25.57 12.05
C PHE A 70 -26.44 26.75 12.05
N PRO A 71 -26.49 27.56 13.13
CA PRO A 71 -27.35 28.73 13.17
C PRO A 71 -26.93 29.76 12.11
N PRO A 72 -27.86 30.63 11.66
CA PRO A 72 -27.52 31.74 10.80
C PRO A 72 -26.45 32.64 11.45
N PRO A 73 -25.47 33.13 10.69
CA PRO A 73 -24.40 33.97 11.24
C PRO A 73 -24.98 35.26 11.84
N GLU A 74 -24.66 35.53 13.11
CA GLU A 74 -25.04 36.76 13.81
C GLU A 74 -24.10 37.93 13.46
N ASP A 75 -22.87 37.63 13.04
CA ASP A 75 -21.87 38.58 12.56
C ASP A 75 -21.68 38.46 11.04
N LEU A 76 -21.69 39.60 10.35
CA LEU A 76 -21.40 39.70 8.91
C LEU A 76 -19.98 39.22 8.53
N HIS A 77 -19.06 39.13 9.50
CA HIS A 77 -17.72 38.60 9.30
C HIS A 77 -17.64 37.08 9.48
N ASP A 78 -18.69 36.44 9.99
CA ASP A 78 -18.75 34.99 10.09
C ASP A 78 -18.93 34.37 8.69
N LYS A 79 -17.87 33.71 8.23
CA LYS A 79 -17.81 33.01 6.95
C LYS A 79 -17.70 31.50 7.13
N PHE A 80 -17.95 30.97 8.33
CA PHE A 80 -17.77 29.56 8.65
C PHE A 80 -18.57 28.69 7.69
N VAL A 81 -19.90 28.87 7.63
CA VAL A 81 -20.78 28.08 6.76
C VAL A 81 -20.33 28.20 5.30
N THR A 82 -20.10 29.43 4.79
CA THR A 82 -19.68 29.65 3.40
C THR A 82 -18.37 28.93 3.05
N LYS A 83 -17.36 29.01 3.91
CA LYS A 83 -16.04 28.40 3.65
C LYS A 83 -16.08 26.88 3.84
N MET A 84 -16.74 26.42 4.90
CA MET A 84 -16.80 25.00 5.22
C MET A 84 -17.70 24.22 4.27
N SER A 85 -18.79 24.81 3.75
CA SER A 85 -19.58 24.18 2.69
C SER A 85 -18.76 23.94 1.42
N SER A 86 -17.94 24.93 1.00
CA SER A 86 -17.03 24.74 -0.14
C SER A 86 -15.97 23.68 0.14
N PHE A 87 -15.41 23.67 1.36
CA PHE A 87 -14.40 22.71 1.76
C PHE A 87 -14.95 21.27 1.74
N VAL A 88 -16.14 21.04 2.31
CA VAL A 88 -16.77 19.72 2.38
C VAL A 88 -16.94 19.11 1.00
N ILE A 89 -17.39 19.90 0.01
CA ILE A 89 -17.55 19.45 -1.37
C ILE A 89 -16.21 18.92 -1.91
N THR A 90 -15.16 19.72 -1.82
CA THR A 90 -13.82 19.31 -2.28
C THR A 90 -13.27 18.12 -1.50
N ALA A 91 -13.45 18.11 -0.17
CA ALA A 91 -12.94 17.05 0.68
C ALA A 91 -13.63 15.70 0.38
N LYS A 92 -14.94 15.72 0.09
CA LYS A 92 -15.68 14.53 -0.35
C LYS A 92 -15.16 13.99 -1.68
N GLU A 93 -14.93 14.85 -2.66
CA GLU A 93 -14.38 14.41 -3.95
C GLU A 93 -13.01 13.73 -3.79
N GLN A 94 -12.14 14.27 -2.92
CA GLN A 94 -10.84 13.65 -2.63
C GLN A 94 -11.00 12.34 -1.85
N TYR A 95 -11.91 12.29 -0.88
CA TYR A 95 -12.22 11.07 -0.14
C TYR A 95 -12.75 9.95 -1.05
N GLU A 96 -13.64 10.24 -1.99
CA GLU A 96 -14.12 9.27 -2.97
C GLU A 96 -13.01 8.74 -3.87
N LYS A 97 -12.07 9.61 -4.29
CA LYS A 97 -10.88 9.17 -5.05
C LYS A 97 -10.03 8.22 -4.23
N LEU A 98 -9.79 8.52 -2.95
CA LEU A 98 -9.05 7.65 -2.05
C LEU A 98 -9.73 6.29 -1.86
N LEU A 99 -11.06 6.26 -1.70
CA LEU A 99 -11.82 5.01 -1.62
C LEU A 99 -11.63 4.15 -2.89
N LYS A 100 -11.76 4.75 -4.08
CA LYS A 100 -11.55 4.03 -5.35
C LYS A 100 -10.14 3.48 -5.49
N LEU A 101 -9.13 4.25 -5.07
CA LEU A 101 -7.74 3.80 -5.06
C LEU A 101 -7.53 2.64 -4.08
N HIS A 102 -8.13 2.70 -2.90
CA HIS A 102 -8.07 1.65 -1.90
C HIS A 102 -8.73 0.35 -2.40
N GLU A 103 -9.94 0.42 -2.96
CA GLU A 103 -10.62 -0.75 -3.56
C GLU A 103 -9.80 -1.37 -4.70
N LYS A 104 -9.15 -0.54 -5.53
CA LYS A 104 -8.27 -1.02 -6.58
C LYS A 104 -7.05 -1.73 -6.00
N MET A 105 -6.44 -1.18 -4.95
CA MET A 105 -5.30 -1.77 -4.25
C MET A 105 -5.67 -3.16 -3.69
N GLU A 106 -6.83 -3.28 -3.02
CA GLU A 106 -7.30 -4.58 -2.49
C GLU A 106 -7.49 -5.64 -3.58
N LYS A 107 -8.09 -5.26 -4.71
CA LYS A 107 -8.27 -6.17 -5.86
C LYS A 107 -6.93 -6.65 -6.43
N LEU A 108 -5.95 -5.75 -6.54
CA LEU A 108 -4.61 -6.10 -6.99
C LEU A 108 -3.92 -7.05 -6.01
N TYR A 109 -4.07 -6.83 -4.70
CA TYR A 109 -3.54 -7.73 -3.68
C TYR A 109 -4.18 -9.11 -3.76
N GLN A 110 -5.50 -9.21 -3.88
CA GLN A 110 -6.18 -10.50 -4.04
C GLN A 110 -5.71 -11.25 -5.29
N SER A 111 -5.57 -10.54 -6.42
CA SER A 111 -5.03 -11.12 -7.66
C SER A 111 -3.60 -11.61 -7.49
N LEU A 112 -2.75 -10.85 -6.78
CA LEU A 112 -1.36 -11.20 -6.54
C LEU A 112 -1.23 -12.45 -5.66
N MET A 113 -2.02 -12.51 -4.58
CA MET A 113 -2.07 -13.67 -3.69
C MET A 113 -2.57 -14.91 -4.44
N GLY A 114 -3.57 -14.75 -5.32
CA GLY A 114 -4.03 -15.82 -6.20
C GLY A 114 -2.94 -16.29 -7.18
N TYR A 115 -2.20 -15.36 -7.78
CA TYR A 115 -1.12 -15.66 -8.72
C TYR A 115 0.04 -16.44 -8.07
N TYR A 116 0.45 -16.04 -6.86
CA TYR A 116 1.48 -16.73 -6.10
C TYR A 116 0.96 -17.92 -5.27
N ALA A 117 -0.33 -18.27 -5.41
CA ALA A 117 -1.00 -19.34 -4.66
C ALA A 117 -0.84 -19.22 -3.12
N ILE A 118 -0.91 -17.99 -2.61
CA ILE A 118 -0.77 -17.67 -1.18
C ILE A 118 -2.13 -17.74 -0.49
N ASP A 119 -2.15 -18.44 0.65
CA ASP A 119 -3.30 -18.45 1.55
C ASP A 119 -3.30 -17.18 2.40
N VAL A 120 -4.21 -16.26 2.08
CA VAL A 120 -4.41 -14.98 2.78
C VAL A 120 -4.76 -15.13 4.27
N LYS A 121 -5.13 -16.33 4.73
CA LYS A 121 -5.34 -16.61 6.16
C LYS A 121 -4.05 -16.92 6.91
N LYS A 122 -2.98 -17.30 6.19
CA LYS A 122 -1.70 -17.71 6.77
C LYS A 122 -0.63 -16.65 6.65
N MET A 123 -0.72 -15.79 5.64
CA MET A 123 0.26 -14.77 5.33
C MET A 123 -0.48 -13.46 5.04
N SER A 124 -0.08 -12.40 5.74
CA SER A 124 -0.59 -11.06 5.45
C SER A 124 0.09 -10.49 4.20
N VAL A 125 -0.52 -9.46 3.59
CA VAL A 125 0.07 -8.75 2.45
C VAL A 125 1.40 -8.09 2.83
N GLU A 126 1.49 -7.61 4.06
CA GLU A 126 2.69 -6.98 4.64
C GLU A 126 3.84 -7.97 4.74
N ASP A 127 3.57 -9.17 5.29
CA ASP A 127 4.55 -10.24 5.39
C ASP A 127 5.03 -10.68 4.01
N PHE A 128 4.12 -10.81 3.05
CA PHE A 128 4.47 -11.17 1.68
C PHE A 128 5.40 -10.14 1.02
N PHE A 129 5.09 -8.85 1.12
CA PHE A 129 5.98 -7.82 0.58
C PHE A 129 7.31 -7.74 1.34
N ASN A 130 7.30 -8.00 2.64
CA ASN A 130 8.53 -8.08 3.43
C ASN A 130 9.42 -9.25 2.96
N ASP A 131 8.86 -10.42 2.72
CA ASP A 131 9.58 -11.59 2.18
C ASP A 131 10.16 -11.30 0.79
N LEU A 132 9.39 -10.66 -0.09
CA LEU A 132 9.88 -10.22 -1.39
C LEU A 132 10.99 -9.16 -1.28
N ASN A 133 10.86 -8.20 -0.38
CA ASN A 133 11.88 -7.17 -0.15
C ASN A 133 13.18 -7.79 0.40
N ASN A 134 13.05 -8.76 1.30
CA ASN A 134 14.19 -9.52 1.81
C ASN A 134 14.87 -10.32 0.70
N PHE A 135 14.10 -10.96 -0.18
CA PHE A 135 14.64 -11.64 -1.36
C PHE A 135 15.37 -10.65 -2.28
N ARG A 136 14.74 -9.53 -2.64
CA ARG A 136 15.34 -8.44 -3.44
C ARG A 136 16.67 -7.97 -2.86
N THR A 137 16.70 -7.72 -1.55
CA THR A 137 17.90 -7.23 -0.84
C THR A 137 19.00 -8.28 -0.74
N THR A 138 18.65 -9.57 -0.66
CA THR A 138 19.64 -10.67 -0.61
C THR A 138 20.12 -11.07 -2.01
N PHE A 139 19.36 -10.75 -3.06
CA PHE A 139 19.73 -11.01 -4.44
C PHE A 139 20.79 -10.01 -4.94
N MET A 140 20.72 -8.76 -4.46
CA MET A 140 21.74 -7.73 -4.64
C MET A 140 23.00 -8.05 -3.84
#